data_AF-A0A963BWR8-F1
#
_entry.id   AF-A0A963BWR8-F1
#
_cell.length_a   1.000
_cell.length_b   1.000
_cell.length_c   1.000
_cell.angle_alpha   90.00
_cell.angle_beta   90.00
_cell.angle_gamma   90.00
#
_symmetry.space_group_name_H-M   'P 1'
#
loop_
_entity.id
_entity.type
_entity.pdbx_description
1 polymer ?
#
loop_
_entity_poly.entity_id
_entity_poly.type
_entity_poly.pdbx_seq_one_letter_code
_entity_poly.pdbx_strand_id
1 'polypeptide(L)'
;MEQRLWSRAMAEASGDESRARTLYIRARRDEMLGAAGAEQPDAPSEADDDGIDGIRARLVAALAESGKGSFYAILKLRPDASDEAVAQTIKDARQRGQDGSAELRYAIESLGHPDRRAAYDRRLHDQLVGGGSGGGAAGRGGYGSTDAPVGGGFRLFPHGVIALILVVAVGVFAMHLKEQARIEHEAAVALQQVEAERKAHEARQQAERLRLEQLRRRAAFEQEEAERIAKAQSEALAASREVLELERDVLKERRLAEEKIERQERARAQAETDALLAREEAERQRLLKVRKDKAYWSCLNKALNDMGRAEAQAKCEAVRDSTT
;
A
#
# COMPACT_ATOMS: atom_id res chain seq x y z
N MET A 1 0.88 -28.97 8.92
CA MET A 1 0.46 -27.99 9.94
C MET A 1 -0.69 -27.12 9.44
N GLU A 2 -0.65 -26.67 8.17
CA GLU A 2 -1.67 -25.80 7.54
C GLU A 2 -3.11 -26.37 7.55
N GLN A 3 -3.29 -27.68 7.36
CA GLN A 3 -4.62 -28.31 7.43
C GLN A 3 -5.30 -28.13 8.80
N ARG A 4 -4.55 -28.11 9.91
CA ARG A 4 -5.12 -27.95 11.26
C ARG A 4 -5.64 -26.54 11.50
N LEU A 5 -4.92 -25.52 11.02
CA LEU A 5 -5.34 -24.12 11.13
C LEU A 5 -6.57 -23.81 10.28
N TRP A 6 -6.60 -24.34 9.05
CA TRP A 6 -7.76 -24.21 8.17
C TRP A 6 -9.01 -24.88 8.77
N SER A 7 -8.86 -26.10 9.31
CA SER A 7 -9.97 -26.84 9.94
C SER A 7 -10.56 -26.08 11.13
N ARG A 8 -9.70 -25.47 11.96
CA ARG A 8 -10.13 -24.66 13.11
C ARG A 8 -10.85 -23.38 12.66
N ALA A 9 -10.30 -22.68 11.66
CA ALA A 9 -10.91 -21.49 11.10
C ALA A 9 -12.30 -21.76 10.47
N MET A 10 -12.45 -22.90 9.78
CA MET A 10 -13.73 -23.34 9.21
C MET A 10 -14.77 -23.68 10.29
N ALA A 11 -14.35 -24.35 11.37
CA ALA A 11 -15.23 -24.67 12.49
C ALA A 11 -15.70 -23.39 13.22
N GLU A 12 -14.82 -22.42 13.42
CA GLU A 12 -15.11 -21.16 14.12
C GLU A 12 -15.93 -20.19 13.25
N ALA A 13 -15.76 -20.25 11.93
CA ALA A 13 -16.57 -19.48 10.99
C ALA A 13 -17.98 -20.07 10.75
N SER A 14 -18.34 -21.18 11.41
CA SER A 14 -19.64 -21.85 11.22
C SER A 14 -19.94 -22.23 9.76
N GLY A 15 -18.90 -22.53 8.97
CA GLY A 15 -19.02 -22.90 7.56
C GLY A 15 -19.00 -21.74 6.55
N ASP A 16 -18.92 -20.47 6.98
CA ASP A 16 -18.74 -19.32 6.09
C ASP A 16 -17.27 -19.25 5.61
N GLU A 17 -17.04 -19.49 4.32
CA GLU A 17 -15.70 -19.57 3.74
C GLU A 17 -14.94 -18.23 3.77
N SER A 18 -15.63 -17.09 3.62
CA SER A 18 -15.01 -15.77 3.61
C SER A 18 -14.53 -15.39 5.02
N ARG A 19 -15.36 -15.69 6.02
CA ARG A 19 -15.01 -15.52 7.43
C ARG A 19 -13.90 -16.49 7.86
N ALA A 20 -13.93 -17.74 7.38
CA ALA A 20 -12.88 -18.73 7.62
C ALA A 20 -11.53 -18.29 7.05
N ARG A 21 -11.48 -17.74 5.83
CA ARG A 21 -10.25 -17.17 5.25
C ARG A 21 -9.67 -16.05 6.09
N THR A 22 -10.52 -15.15 6.57
CA THR A 22 -10.07 -14.02 7.40
C THR A 22 -9.49 -14.50 8.73
N LEU A 23 -10.14 -15.48 9.38
CA LEU A 23 -9.65 -16.09 10.62
C LEU A 23 -8.35 -16.88 10.40
N TYR A 24 -8.24 -17.62 9.29
CA TYR A 24 -7.03 -18.34 8.91
C TYR A 24 -5.83 -17.40 8.70
N ILE A 25 -6.01 -16.28 7.99
CA ILE A 25 -4.95 -15.31 7.76
C ILE A 25 -4.47 -14.70 9.09
N ARG A 26 -5.38 -14.38 10.02
CA ARG A 26 -5.01 -13.91 11.37
C ARG A 26 -4.24 -14.96 12.14
N ALA A 27 -4.76 -16.19 12.23
CA ALA A 27 -4.09 -17.27 12.95
C ALA A 27 -2.71 -17.60 12.36
N ARG A 28 -2.55 -17.55 11.04
CA ARG A 28 -1.28 -17.76 10.35
C ARG A 28 -0.30 -16.62 10.59
N ARG A 29 -0.79 -15.37 10.61
CA ARG A 29 0.01 -14.19 10.99
C ARG A 29 0.49 -14.30 12.43
N ASP A 30 -0.37 -14.69 13.37
CA ASP A 30 -0.02 -14.83 14.77
C ASP A 30 0.96 -16.01 15.00
N GLU A 31 0.83 -17.10 14.23
CA GLU A 31 1.80 -18.20 14.22
C GLU A 31 3.16 -17.76 13.64
N MET A 32 3.17 -16.96 12.56
CA MET A 32 4.41 -16.43 11.99
C MET A 32 5.08 -15.42 12.93
N LEU A 33 4.30 -14.60 13.64
CA LEU A 33 4.82 -13.65 14.63
C LEU A 33 5.27 -14.37 15.91
N GLY A 34 4.58 -15.44 16.33
CA GLY A 34 4.97 -16.28 17.44
C GLY A 34 6.19 -17.16 17.14
N ALA A 35 6.35 -17.63 15.91
CA ALA A 35 7.54 -18.34 15.44
C ALA A 35 8.72 -17.38 15.23
N ALA A 36 8.48 -16.16 14.75
CA ALA A 36 9.51 -15.11 14.68
C ALA A 36 9.93 -14.59 16.07
N GLY A 37 9.15 -14.84 17.12
CA GLY A 37 9.51 -14.60 18.51
C GLY A 37 10.26 -15.75 19.20
N ALA A 38 10.49 -16.88 18.52
CA ALA A 38 11.07 -18.09 19.13
C ALA A 38 12.42 -18.54 18.51
N GLU A 39 12.91 -17.88 17.47
CA GLU A 39 14.30 -17.99 17.02
C GLU A 39 14.95 -16.62 17.03
N GLN A 40 15.44 -16.27 18.22
CA GLN A 40 16.40 -15.21 18.42
C GLN A 40 17.74 -15.71 17.84
N PRO A 41 18.24 -15.19 16.70
CA PRO A 41 19.67 -15.30 16.44
C PRO A 41 20.35 -14.63 17.63
N ASP A 42 21.36 -15.27 18.21
CA ASP A 42 22.16 -14.75 19.33
C ASP A 42 22.29 -13.23 19.24
N ALA A 43 21.40 -12.56 19.99
CA ALA A 43 21.39 -11.11 20.07
C ALA A 43 22.64 -10.75 20.87
N PRO A 44 23.44 -9.76 20.42
CA PRO A 44 24.41 -9.16 21.32
C PRO A 44 23.66 -8.69 22.56
N SER A 45 24.14 -9.14 23.73
CA SER A 45 23.54 -9.01 25.05
C SER A 45 22.78 -7.71 25.31
N GLU A 46 21.60 -7.84 25.92
CA GLU A 46 20.76 -6.80 26.55
C GLU A 46 21.49 -6.09 27.72
N ALA A 47 22.65 -5.50 27.47
CA ALA A 47 23.44 -4.79 28.48
C ALA A 47 23.41 -3.26 28.34
N ASP A 48 22.77 -2.70 27.32
CA ASP A 48 22.85 -1.25 27.03
C ASP A 48 21.48 -0.61 26.71
N ASP A 49 20.42 -0.91 27.47
CA ASP A 49 19.17 -0.12 27.38
C ASP A 49 19.32 1.28 28.00
N ASP A 50 20.35 1.48 28.85
CA ASP A 50 20.87 2.82 29.20
C ASP A 50 21.56 3.53 28.00
N GLY A 51 21.74 2.82 26.87
CA GLY A 51 22.55 3.25 25.74
C GLY A 51 21.86 4.23 24.78
N ILE A 52 20.58 4.03 24.45
CA ILE A 52 19.92 4.85 23.42
C ILE A 52 19.62 6.26 23.91
N ASP A 53 19.07 6.41 25.11
CA ASP A 53 18.79 7.74 25.66
C ASP A 53 20.10 8.50 25.96
N GLY A 54 21.14 7.79 26.40
CA GLY A 54 22.49 8.34 26.50
C GLY A 54 23.07 8.80 25.15
N ILE A 55 22.85 8.04 24.07
CA ILE A 55 23.22 8.44 22.71
C ILE A 55 22.44 9.67 22.26
N ARG A 56 21.13 9.74 22.51
CA ARG A 56 20.29 10.88 22.14
C ARG A 56 20.71 12.15 22.87
N ALA A 57 21.01 12.08 24.17
CA ALA A 57 21.54 13.21 24.93
C ALA A 57 22.89 13.71 24.36
N ARG A 58 23.79 12.80 23.99
CA ARG A 58 25.07 13.15 23.33
C ARG A 58 24.88 13.73 21.94
N LEU A 59 23.91 13.23 21.17
CA LEU A 59 23.54 13.75 19.85
C LEU A 59 23.05 15.20 19.90
N VAL A 60 22.29 15.57 20.93
CA VAL A 60 21.85 16.97 21.13
C VAL A 60 23.07 17.90 21.19
N ALA A 61 24.09 17.54 21.97
CA ALA A 61 25.31 18.33 22.08
C ALA A 61 26.11 18.35 20.77
N ALA A 62 26.33 17.17 20.14
CA ALA A 62 27.12 17.05 18.92
C ALA A 62 26.48 17.77 17.70
N LEU A 63 25.15 17.78 17.61
CA LEU A 63 24.44 18.50 16.54
C LEU A 63 24.45 20.01 16.77
N ALA A 64 24.37 20.46 18.02
CA ALA A 64 24.50 21.88 18.36
C ALA A 64 25.89 22.43 18.00
N GLU A 65 26.94 21.62 18.18
CA GLU A 65 28.32 22.00 17.86
C GLU A 65 28.63 21.91 16.35
N SER A 66 28.17 20.86 15.67
CA SER A 66 28.51 20.62 14.25
C SER A 66 27.71 21.44 13.24
N GLY A 67 26.52 21.96 13.62
CA GLY A 67 25.64 22.72 12.73
C GLY A 67 25.14 21.95 11.50
N LYS A 68 25.30 20.62 11.46
CA LYS A 68 24.89 19.78 10.32
C LYS A 68 23.38 19.53 10.36
N GLY A 69 22.76 19.51 9.18
CA GLY A 69 21.35 19.13 9.03
C GLY A 69 21.11 17.66 9.41
N SER A 70 20.05 17.40 10.18
CA SER A 70 19.60 16.05 10.56
C SER A 70 18.09 15.91 10.32
N PHE A 71 17.55 14.68 10.35
CA PHE A 71 16.10 14.46 10.20
C PHE A 71 15.29 15.11 11.34
N TYR A 72 15.91 15.26 12.51
CA TYR A 72 15.37 16.03 13.61
C TYR A 72 15.17 17.51 13.25
N ALA A 73 16.12 18.12 12.54
CA ALA A 73 16.00 19.50 12.07
C ALA A 73 14.87 19.68 11.06
N ILE A 74 14.65 18.70 10.18
CA ILE A 74 13.55 18.72 9.19
C ILE A 74 12.19 18.68 9.89
N LEU A 75 12.03 17.82 10.90
CA LEU A 75 10.81 17.74 11.72
C LEU A 75 10.71 18.83 12.80
N LYS A 76 11.72 19.71 12.92
CA LYS A 76 11.83 20.72 13.99
C LYS A 76 11.72 20.10 15.40
N LEU A 77 12.26 18.90 15.55
CA LEU A 77 12.33 18.17 16.80
C LEU A 77 13.75 18.17 17.35
N ARG A 78 13.86 17.98 18.66
CA ARG A 78 15.15 17.68 19.29
C ARG A 78 15.43 16.16 19.21
N PRO A 79 16.71 15.74 19.12
CA PRO A 79 17.08 14.32 19.14
C PRO A 79 16.58 13.53 20.35
N ASP A 80 16.42 14.20 21.50
CA ASP A 80 15.93 13.65 22.76
C ASP A 80 14.38 13.68 22.90
N ALA A 81 13.65 14.04 21.85
CA ALA A 81 12.18 14.01 21.88
C ALA A 81 11.65 12.59 22.14
N SER A 82 10.58 12.48 22.95
CA SER A 82 9.91 11.19 23.17
C SER A 82 9.31 10.65 21.88
N ASP A 83 9.13 9.32 21.80
CA ASP A 83 8.52 8.69 20.62
C ASP A 83 7.08 9.20 20.38
N GLU A 84 6.36 9.55 21.45
CA GLU A 84 5.05 10.20 21.37
C GLU A 84 5.12 11.58 20.69
N ALA A 85 6.11 12.40 21.05
CA ALA A 85 6.32 13.71 20.44
C ALA A 85 6.70 13.60 18.95
N VAL A 86 7.49 12.58 18.59
CA VAL A 86 7.81 12.27 17.18
C VAL A 86 6.54 11.86 16.44
N ALA A 87 5.76 10.92 16.98
CA ALA A 87 4.52 10.44 16.37
C ALA A 87 3.49 11.57 16.16
N GLN A 88 3.33 12.44 17.16
CA GLN A 88 2.42 13.58 17.07
C GLN A 88 2.89 14.58 16.01
N THR A 89 4.18 14.87 15.92
CA THR A 89 4.74 15.78 14.91
C THR A 89 4.55 15.24 13.49
N ILE A 90 4.75 13.93 13.29
CA ILE A 90 4.51 13.26 12.01
C ILE A 90 3.03 13.35 11.62
N LYS A 91 2.12 13.16 12.59
CA LYS A 91 0.68 13.29 12.38
C LYS A 91 0.30 14.72 11.97
N ASP A 92 0.85 15.72 12.64
CA ASP A 92 0.60 17.14 12.33
C ASP A 92 1.14 17.52 10.94
N ALA A 93 2.32 17.02 10.55
CA ALA A 93 2.91 17.24 9.23
C ALA A 93 2.03 16.67 8.10
N ARG A 94 1.52 15.45 8.30
CA ARG A 94 0.57 14.77 7.41
C ARG A 94 -0.73 15.55 7.26
N GLN A 95 -1.30 16.02 8.37
CA GLN A 95 -2.55 16.78 8.36
C GLN A 95 -2.43 18.12 7.62
N ARG A 96 -1.26 18.77 7.67
CA ARG A 96 -0.99 20.01 6.94
C ARG A 96 -0.63 19.80 5.47
N GLY A 97 -0.60 18.55 4.99
CA GLY A 97 -0.20 18.21 3.62
C GLY A 97 1.26 18.55 3.32
N GLN A 98 2.13 18.61 4.34
CA GLN A 98 3.51 19.05 4.18
C GLN A 98 4.45 17.93 3.66
N ASP A 99 3.96 16.70 3.52
CA ASP A 99 4.69 15.49 3.07
C ASP A 99 5.18 15.53 1.61
N GLY A 100 5.05 16.67 0.92
CA GLY A 100 5.42 16.79 -0.49
C GLY A 100 6.92 16.65 -0.76
N SER A 101 7.78 17.12 0.16
CA SER A 101 9.23 17.03 -0.04
C SER A 101 9.76 15.61 0.19
N ALA A 102 10.69 15.17 -0.67
CA ALA A 102 11.31 13.85 -0.55
C ALA A 102 12.07 13.69 0.79
N GLU A 103 12.68 14.78 1.25
CA GLU A 103 13.43 14.83 2.51
C GLU A 103 12.53 14.64 3.74
N LEU A 104 11.34 15.27 3.76
CA LEU A 104 10.38 15.10 4.85
C LEU A 104 9.82 13.68 4.87
N ARG A 105 9.52 13.10 3.71
CA ARG A 105 9.07 11.69 3.62
C ARG A 105 10.10 10.74 4.20
N TYR A 106 11.38 10.94 3.86
CA TYR A 106 12.45 10.10 4.36
C TYR A 106 12.70 10.28 5.87
N ALA A 107 12.57 11.52 6.38
CA ALA A 107 12.62 11.80 7.82
C ALA A 107 11.48 11.12 8.58
N ILE A 108 10.24 11.19 8.06
CA ILE A 108 9.07 10.52 8.62
C ILE A 108 9.26 9.00 8.64
N GLU A 109 9.77 8.41 7.56
CA GLU A 109 10.00 6.97 7.47
C GLU A 109 11.10 6.49 8.42
N SER A 110 12.16 7.27 8.57
CA SER A 110 13.31 6.92 9.42
C SER A 110 13.01 7.10 10.90
N LEU A 111 12.32 8.17 11.29
CA LEU A 111 12.04 8.50 12.70
C LEU A 111 10.70 7.95 13.20
N GLY A 112 9.77 7.58 12.31
CA GLY A 112 8.43 7.11 12.66
C GLY A 112 8.37 5.69 13.22
N HIS A 113 9.46 4.92 13.13
CA HIS A 113 9.56 3.58 13.70
C HIS A 113 10.68 3.55 14.76
N PRO A 114 10.41 3.13 16.02
CA PRO A 114 11.41 3.14 17.11
C PRO A 114 12.72 2.45 16.74
N ASP A 115 12.67 1.27 16.12
CA ASP A 115 13.87 0.51 15.74
C ASP A 115 14.72 1.24 14.67
N ARG A 116 14.05 1.84 13.68
CA ARG A 116 14.72 2.60 12.61
C ARG A 116 15.31 3.89 13.15
N ARG A 117 14.60 4.54 14.08
CA ARG A 117 15.08 5.72 14.79
C ARG A 117 16.34 5.41 15.60
N ALA A 118 16.34 4.32 16.38
CA ALA A 118 17.51 3.89 17.14
C ALA A 118 18.72 3.58 16.22
N ALA A 119 18.49 2.89 15.10
CA ALA A 119 19.54 2.61 14.12
C ALA A 119 20.05 3.86 13.38
N TYR A 120 19.20 4.88 13.21
CA TYR A 120 19.56 6.18 12.68
C TYR A 120 20.40 6.96 13.70
N ASP A 121 19.97 7.02 14.96
CA ASP A 121 20.64 7.70 16.06
C ASP A 121 22.07 7.17 16.26
N ARG A 122 22.25 5.84 16.27
CA ARG A 122 23.59 5.21 16.35
C ARG A 122 24.48 5.64 15.19
N ARG A 123 24.00 5.52 13.94
CA ARG A 123 24.77 5.91 12.74
C ARG A 123 25.12 7.39 12.71
N LEU A 124 24.18 8.25 13.11
CA LEU A 124 24.41 9.69 13.16
C LEU A 124 25.43 10.04 14.25
N HIS A 125 25.33 9.41 15.42
CA HIS A 125 26.28 9.59 16.51
C HIS A 125 27.68 9.13 16.08
N ASP A 126 27.81 7.97 15.45
CA ASP A 126 29.08 7.44 14.97
C ASP A 126 29.69 8.33 13.88
N GLN A 127 28.89 8.95 13.01
CA GLN A 127 29.38 9.91 12.01
C GLN A 127 29.87 11.22 12.62
N LEU A 128 29.25 11.66 13.72
CA LEU A 128 29.60 12.91 14.40
C LEU A 128 30.80 12.73 15.34
N VAL A 129 30.85 11.62 16.07
CA VAL A 129 31.92 11.29 17.02
C VAL A 129 33.10 10.61 16.32
N GLY A 130 32.84 9.72 15.37
CA GLY A 130 33.84 8.93 14.63
C GLY A 130 34.40 9.60 13.38
N GLY A 131 34.27 10.92 13.25
CA GLY A 131 34.61 11.73 12.07
C GLY A 131 36.08 11.78 11.63
N GLY A 132 36.82 10.66 11.66
CA GLY A 132 38.23 10.61 11.23
C GLY A 132 38.80 9.26 10.78
N SER A 133 38.03 8.17 10.68
CA SER A 133 38.63 6.84 10.36
C SER A 133 37.89 6.08 9.25
N GLY A 134 37.94 6.64 8.04
CA GLY A 134 37.45 5.99 6.81
C GLY A 134 38.46 6.06 5.67
N GLY A 135 39.77 6.09 5.98
CA GLY A 135 40.85 6.24 5.00
C GLY A 135 42.14 5.52 5.40
N GLY A 136 42.16 4.20 5.31
CA GLY A 136 43.37 3.38 5.16
C GLY A 136 43.11 2.40 4.01
N ALA A 137 44.05 1.96 3.17
CA ALA A 137 45.51 2.01 3.22
C ALA A 137 46.07 1.68 1.81
N ALA A 138 47.20 2.27 1.43
CA ALA A 138 48.30 1.65 0.67
C ALA A 138 49.32 2.73 0.25
N GLY A 139 50.45 2.82 0.96
CA GLY A 139 51.51 3.76 0.60
C GLY A 139 52.68 3.82 1.57
N ARG A 140 53.01 2.70 2.23
CA ARG A 140 54.22 2.58 3.06
C ARG A 140 55.32 1.93 2.23
N GLY A 141 55.91 2.70 1.32
CA GLY A 141 57.13 2.33 0.60
C GLY A 141 58.34 2.88 1.33
N GLY A 142 58.88 2.10 2.26
CA GLY A 142 60.23 2.32 2.78
C GLY A 142 61.23 1.67 1.83
N TYR A 143 62.12 2.47 1.25
CA TYR A 143 63.34 1.98 0.59
C TYR A 143 64.55 2.54 1.31
N GLY A 144 65.46 1.62 1.62
CA GLY A 144 66.61 1.78 2.47
C GLY A 144 67.68 2.69 1.88
N SER A 145 68.30 3.42 2.80
CA SER A 145 69.64 3.96 2.67
C SER A 145 70.67 2.83 2.56
N THR A 146 71.59 2.95 1.59
CA THR A 146 72.92 2.35 1.66
C THR A 146 73.94 3.36 1.15
N ASP A 147 74.65 3.99 2.09
CA ASP A 147 75.97 4.57 1.89
C ASP A 147 77.02 3.46 1.77
N ALA A 148 77.94 3.56 0.81
CA ALA A 148 79.36 3.29 1.03
C ALA A 148 80.22 3.73 -0.18
N PRO A 149 81.37 4.40 0.06
CA PRO A 149 82.32 4.84 -0.95
C PRO A 149 83.41 3.80 -1.20
N VAL A 150 83.93 3.71 -2.42
CA VAL A 150 85.20 3.00 -2.70
C VAL A 150 86.05 3.87 -3.63
N GLY A 151 87.13 4.42 -3.07
CA GLY A 151 88.22 5.03 -3.80
C GLY A 151 89.27 4.00 -4.24
N GLY A 152 90.21 4.44 -5.09
CA GLY A 152 91.45 3.70 -5.35
C GLY A 152 91.99 3.90 -6.76
N GLY A 153 92.97 4.78 -6.90
CA GLY A 153 93.64 5.08 -8.16
C GLY A 153 94.45 3.91 -8.73
N PHE A 154 94.39 3.74 -10.05
CA PHE A 154 95.21 2.79 -10.81
C PHE A 154 96.42 3.49 -11.42
N ARG A 155 97.63 2.96 -11.11
CA ARG A 155 98.91 3.34 -11.72
C ARG A 155 99.08 2.64 -13.08
N LEU A 156 99.47 3.39 -14.10
CA LEU A 156 99.74 2.91 -15.46
C LEU A 156 101.03 2.07 -15.53
N PHE A 157 100.92 0.83 -16.03
CA PHE A 157 102.03 0.00 -16.51
C PHE A 157 101.90 -0.21 -18.03
N PRO A 158 103.02 -0.37 -18.78
CA PRO A 158 103.07 -0.31 -20.25
C PRO A 158 102.68 -1.65 -20.92
N HIS A 159 101.59 -2.27 -20.48
CA HIS A 159 100.86 -3.35 -21.20
C HIS A 159 99.44 -2.89 -21.59
N GLY A 160 99.17 -1.59 -21.44
CA GLY A 160 97.83 -1.00 -21.41
C GLY A 160 97.02 -1.10 -22.70
N VAL A 161 97.63 -1.30 -23.88
CA VAL A 161 96.87 -1.29 -25.15
C VAL A 161 96.06 -2.58 -25.32
N ILE A 162 96.61 -3.74 -24.95
CA ILE A 162 95.91 -5.03 -25.09
C ILE A 162 94.82 -5.19 -24.02
N ALA A 163 95.08 -4.73 -22.79
CA ALA A 163 94.09 -4.73 -21.72
C ALA A 163 92.93 -3.74 -21.99
N LEU A 164 93.22 -2.56 -22.57
CA LEU A 164 92.18 -1.59 -22.95
C LEU A 164 91.26 -2.14 -24.03
N ILE A 165 91.79 -2.83 -25.05
CA ILE A 165 90.99 -3.45 -26.11
C ILE A 165 90.06 -4.54 -25.54
N LEU A 166 90.56 -5.38 -24.62
CA LEU A 166 89.73 -6.38 -23.94
C LEU A 166 88.64 -5.76 -23.07
N VAL A 167 88.95 -4.69 -22.33
CA VAL A 167 87.94 -3.96 -21.53
C VAL A 167 86.87 -3.32 -22.42
N VAL A 168 87.24 -2.75 -23.57
CA VAL A 168 86.29 -2.19 -24.54
C VAL A 168 85.42 -3.30 -25.16
N ALA A 169 86.00 -4.43 -25.56
CA ALA A 169 85.25 -5.57 -26.10
C ALA A 169 84.26 -6.15 -25.08
N VAL A 170 84.68 -6.33 -23.82
CA VAL A 170 83.80 -6.77 -22.73
C VAL A 170 82.71 -5.72 -22.45
N GLY A 171 83.05 -4.43 -22.49
CA GLY A 171 82.10 -3.34 -22.33
C GLY A 171 81.01 -3.33 -23.41
N VAL A 172 81.39 -3.48 -24.69
CA VAL A 172 80.45 -3.57 -25.81
C VAL A 172 79.57 -4.82 -25.69
N PHE A 173 80.16 -5.98 -25.34
CA PHE A 173 79.40 -7.21 -25.15
C PHE A 173 78.40 -7.11 -23.98
N ALA A 174 78.81 -6.51 -22.86
CA ALA A 174 77.92 -6.26 -21.72
C ALA A 174 76.81 -5.26 -22.07
N MET A 175 77.10 -4.25 -22.89
CA MET A 175 76.08 -3.32 -23.41
C MET A 175 75.05 -4.07 -24.25
N HIS A 176 75.51 -4.98 -25.13
CA HIS A 176 74.63 -5.75 -26.01
C HIS A 176 73.75 -6.75 -25.24
N LEU A 177 74.29 -7.42 -24.22
CA LEU A 177 73.50 -8.28 -23.31
C LEU A 177 72.46 -7.47 -22.54
N LYS A 178 72.83 -6.28 -22.07
CA LYS A 178 71.89 -5.38 -21.38
C LYS A 178 70.78 -4.91 -22.31
N GLU A 179 71.10 -4.66 -23.57
CA GLU A 179 70.13 -4.23 -24.60
C GLU A 179 69.19 -5.37 -24.98
N GLN A 180 69.69 -6.60 -25.13
CA GLN A 180 68.85 -7.78 -25.30
C GLN A 180 67.91 -8.02 -24.11
N ALA A 181 68.42 -7.93 -22.87
CA ALA A 181 67.59 -8.06 -21.67
C ALA A 181 66.51 -6.97 -21.58
N ARG A 182 66.79 -5.76 -22.09
CA ARG A 182 65.82 -4.67 -22.13
C ARG A 182 64.71 -4.93 -23.14
N ILE A 183 65.07 -5.41 -24.34
CA ILE A 183 64.11 -5.79 -25.38
C ILE A 183 63.21 -6.94 -24.90
N GLU A 184 63.79 -7.97 -24.26
CA GLU A 184 63.02 -9.08 -23.71
C GLU A 184 62.07 -8.63 -22.58
N HIS A 185 62.53 -7.75 -21.69
CA HIS A 185 61.69 -7.20 -20.63
C HIS A 185 60.56 -6.32 -21.21
N GLU A 186 60.86 -5.47 -22.19
CA GLU A 186 59.84 -4.65 -22.88
C GLU A 186 58.80 -5.53 -23.60
N ALA A 187 59.24 -6.60 -24.26
CA ALA A 187 58.35 -7.57 -24.89
C ALA A 187 57.48 -8.32 -23.86
N ALA A 188 58.04 -8.73 -22.71
CA ALA A 188 57.31 -9.37 -21.63
C ALA A 188 56.24 -8.44 -21.01
N VAL A 189 56.58 -7.16 -20.81
CA VAL A 189 55.63 -6.16 -20.31
C VAL A 189 54.52 -5.90 -21.33
N ALA A 190 54.86 -5.77 -22.62
CA ALA A 190 53.87 -5.59 -23.68
C ALA A 190 52.90 -6.78 -23.76
N LEU A 191 53.40 -8.02 -23.64
CA LEU A 191 52.55 -9.22 -23.61
C LEU A 191 51.60 -9.20 -22.40
N GLN A 192 52.10 -8.85 -21.22
CA GLN A 192 51.27 -8.74 -20.02
C GLN A 192 50.19 -7.66 -20.16
N GLN A 193 50.51 -6.52 -20.79
CA GLN A 193 49.52 -5.48 -21.07
C GLN A 193 48.41 -5.97 -22.00
N VAL A 194 48.76 -6.66 -23.09
CA VAL A 194 47.77 -7.22 -24.03
C VAL A 194 46.90 -8.28 -23.35
N GLU A 195 47.48 -9.15 -22.52
CA GLU A 195 46.69 -10.12 -21.74
C GLU A 195 45.76 -9.46 -20.73
N ALA A 196 46.22 -8.40 -20.06
CA ALA A 196 45.41 -7.63 -19.12
C ALA A 196 44.25 -6.92 -19.83
N GLU A 197 44.50 -6.32 -21.00
CA GLU A 197 43.46 -5.70 -21.83
C GLU A 197 42.42 -6.71 -22.32
N ARG A 198 42.86 -7.90 -22.76
CA ARG A 198 41.96 -8.97 -23.17
C ARG A 198 41.07 -9.44 -22.01
N LYS A 199 41.65 -9.69 -20.83
CA LYS A 199 40.89 -10.06 -19.63
C LYS A 199 39.92 -8.96 -19.22
N ALA A 200 40.33 -7.69 -19.30
CA ALA A 200 39.46 -6.56 -19.01
C ALA A 200 38.30 -6.46 -20.01
N HIS A 201 38.53 -6.72 -21.29
CA HIS A 201 37.51 -6.71 -22.32
C HIS A 201 36.50 -7.86 -22.14
N GLU A 202 36.98 -9.07 -21.84
CA GLU A 202 36.13 -10.23 -21.53
C GLU A 202 35.28 -9.97 -20.28
N ALA A 203 35.86 -9.37 -19.24
CA ALA A 203 35.13 -8.99 -18.02
C ALA A 203 34.04 -7.93 -18.31
N ARG A 204 34.32 -6.94 -19.16
CA ARG A 204 33.32 -5.92 -19.58
C ARG A 204 32.15 -6.57 -20.33
N GLN A 205 32.43 -7.47 -21.27
CA GLN A 205 31.38 -8.18 -22.00
C GLN A 205 30.51 -9.04 -21.08
N GLN A 206 31.11 -9.71 -20.09
CA GLN A 206 30.34 -10.47 -19.09
C GLN A 206 29.47 -9.55 -18.24
N ALA A 207 30.01 -8.41 -17.78
CA ALA A 207 29.26 -7.42 -17.01
C ALA A 207 28.07 -6.85 -17.81
N GLU A 208 28.25 -6.57 -19.10
CA GLU A 208 27.18 -6.11 -19.98
C GLU A 208 26.09 -7.17 -20.18
N ARG A 209 26.47 -8.44 -20.37
CA ARG A 209 25.49 -9.55 -20.47
C ARG A 209 24.66 -9.69 -19.21
N LEU A 210 25.30 -9.66 -18.04
CA LEU A 210 24.61 -9.72 -16.75
C LEU A 210 23.69 -8.51 -16.54
N ARG A 211 24.14 -7.32 -16.93
CA ARG A 211 23.32 -6.10 -16.86
C ARG A 211 22.08 -6.20 -17.75
N LEU A 212 22.23 -6.68 -18.99
CA LEU A 212 21.11 -6.90 -19.91
C LEU A 212 20.14 -7.96 -19.38
N GLU A 213 20.65 -9.04 -18.79
CA GLU A 213 19.81 -10.07 -18.20
C GLU A 213 19.03 -9.54 -16.99
N GLN A 214 19.67 -8.75 -16.12
CA GLN A 214 18.99 -8.09 -15.00
C GLN A 214 17.89 -7.13 -15.48
N LEU A 215 18.15 -6.34 -16.54
CA LEU A 215 17.15 -5.46 -17.12
C LEU A 215 15.97 -6.24 -17.71
N ARG A 216 16.22 -7.35 -18.40
CA ARG A 216 15.15 -8.22 -18.92
C ARG A 216 14.30 -8.84 -17.80
N ARG A 217 14.92 -9.28 -16.71
CA ARG A 217 14.19 -9.81 -15.55
C ARG A 217 13.34 -8.74 -14.87
N ARG A 218 13.85 -7.51 -14.75
CA ARG A 218 13.07 -6.37 -14.23
C ARG A 218 11.91 -6.02 -15.14
N ALA A 219 12.13 -5.92 -16.44
CA ALA A 219 11.07 -5.64 -17.41
C ALA A 219 9.99 -6.74 -17.43
N ALA A 220 10.38 -8.01 -17.33
CA ALA A 220 9.42 -9.11 -17.24
C ALA A 220 8.57 -9.05 -15.95
N PHE A 221 9.19 -8.70 -14.82
CA PHE A 221 8.47 -8.52 -13.57
C PHE A 221 7.50 -7.32 -13.64
N GLU A 222 7.95 -6.18 -14.16
CA GLU A 222 7.10 -5.00 -14.35
C GLU A 222 5.92 -5.29 -15.29
N GLN A 223 6.14 -6.07 -16.35
CA GLN A 223 5.07 -6.49 -17.25
C GLN A 223 4.07 -7.42 -16.56
N GLU A 224 4.54 -8.41 -15.80
CA GLU A 224 3.66 -9.31 -15.05
C GLU A 224 2.85 -8.54 -13.99
N GLU A 225 3.46 -7.59 -13.31
CA GLU A 225 2.77 -6.73 -12.34
C GLU A 225 1.71 -5.85 -13.04
N ALA A 226 2.03 -5.25 -14.19
CA ALA A 226 1.09 -4.48 -14.98
C ALA A 226 -0.10 -5.32 -15.46
N GLU A 227 0.14 -6.56 -15.90
CA GLU A 227 -0.92 -7.50 -16.30
C GLU A 227 -1.81 -7.89 -15.11
N ARG A 228 -1.22 -8.13 -13.93
CA ARG A 228 -1.99 -8.40 -12.69
C ARG A 228 -2.84 -7.21 -12.29
N ILE A 229 -2.31 -5.99 -12.36
CA ILE A 229 -3.05 -4.76 -12.06
C ILE A 229 -4.19 -4.57 -13.07
N ALA A 230 -3.93 -4.74 -14.36
CA ALA A 230 -4.94 -4.61 -15.41
C ALA A 230 -6.07 -5.64 -15.25
N LYS A 231 -5.71 -6.89 -14.91
CA LYS A 231 -6.68 -7.95 -14.62
C LYS A 231 -7.53 -7.59 -13.40
N ALA A 232 -6.93 -7.17 -12.31
CA ALA A 232 -7.64 -6.75 -11.09
C ALA A 232 -8.59 -5.57 -11.36
N GLN A 233 -8.17 -4.59 -12.18
CA GLN A 233 -9.04 -3.48 -12.59
C GLN A 233 -10.21 -3.95 -13.44
N SER A 234 -9.99 -4.88 -14.37
CA SER A 234 -11.06 -5.43 -15.21
C SER A 234 -12.09 -6.22 -14.39
N GLU A 235 -11.64 -6.99 -13.39
CA GLU A 235 -12.50 -7.73 -12.46
C GLU A 235 -13.28 -6.77 -11.55
N ALA A 236 -12.64 -5.71 -11.04
CA ALA A 236 -13.31 -4.69 -10.25
C ALA A 236 -14.39 -3.93 -11.05
N LEU A 237 -14.13 -3.62 -12.32
CA LEU A 237 -15.12 -3.00 -13.20
C LEU A 237 -16.27 -3.95 -13.54
N ALA A 238 -16.00 -5.25 -13.71
CA ALA A 238 -17.04 -6.25 -13.91
C ALA A 238 -17.95 -6.37 -12.68
N ALA A 239 -17.38 -6.49 -11.48
CA ALA A 239 -18.14 -6.51 -10.23
C ALA A 239 -18.97 -5.23 -10.03
N SER A 240 -18.41 -4.06 -10.38
CA SER A 240 -19.14 -2.80 -10.30
C SER A 240 -20.36 -2.77 -11.24
N ARG A 241 -20.25 -3.35 -12.45
CA ARG A 241 -21.38 -3.45 -13.38
C ARG A 241 -22.49 -4.34 -12.83
N GLU A 242 -22.15 -5.48 -12.24
CA GLU A 242 -23.13 -6.39 -11.63
C GLU A 242 -23.90 -5.70 -10.49
N VAL A 243 -23.23 -4.93 -9.63
CA VAL A 243 -23.88 -4.16 -8.57
C VAL A 243 -24.86 -3.14 -9.16
N LEU A 244 -24.47 -2.40 -10.20
CA LEU A 244 -25.34 -1.42 -10.84
C LEU A 244 -26.56 -2.05 -11.54
N GLU A 245 -26.43 -3.29 -12.04
CA GLU A 245 -27.55 -4.04 -12.59
C GLU A 245 -28.51 -4.50 -11.49
N LEU A 246 -27.99 -5.03 -10.38
CA LEU A 246 -28.81 -5.40 -9.22
C LEU A 246 -29.55 -4.19 -8.64
N GLU A 247 -28.88 -3.04 -8.49
CA GLU A 247 -29.53 -1.81 -8.03
C GLU A 247 -30.68 -1.39 -8.95
N ARG A 248 -30.47 -1.49 -10.27
CA ARG A 248 -31.51 -1.16 -11.26
C ARG A 248 -32.71 -2.09 -11.13
N ASP A 249 -32.49 -3.38 -10.90
CA ASP A 249 -33.56 -4.35 -10.76
C ASP A 249 -34.31 -4.19 -9.43
N VAL A 250 -33.61 -3.93 -8.32
CA VAL A 250 -34.24 -3.56 -7.04
C VAL A 250 -35.10 -2.30 -7.19
N LEU A 251 -34.63 -1.29 -7.92
CA LEU A 251 -35.42 -0.08 -8.19
C LEU A 251 -36.66 -0.37 -9.04
N LYS A 252 -36.57 -1.27 -10.03
CA LYS A 252 -37.75 -1.69 -10.81
C LYS A 252 -38.77 -2.42 -9.94
N GLU A 253 -38.33 -3.37 -9.11
CA GLU A 253 -39.21 -4.09 -8.19
C GLU A 253 -39.90 -3.16 -7.22
N ARG A 254 -39.16 -2.18 -6.68
CA ARG A 254 -39.71 -1.15 -5.81
C ARG A 254 -40.79 -0.32 -6.50
N ARG A 255 -40.56 0.12 -7.74
CA ARG A 255 -41.58 0.86 -8.52
C ARG A 255 -42.83 0.03 -8.77
N LEU A 256 -42.66 -1.26 -9.11
CA LEU A 256 -43.81 -2.16 -9.29
C LEU A 256 -44.58 -2.40 -7.99
N ALA A 257 -43.89 -2.44 -6.85
CA ALA A 257 -44.52 -2.55 -5.54
C ALA A 257 -45.29 -1.26 -5.18
N GLU A 258 -44.71 -0.10 -5.41
CA GLU A 258 -45.35 1.21 -5.20
C GLU A 258 -46.60 1.37 -6.09
N GLU A 259 -46.52 0.99 -7.37
CA GLU A 259 -47.67 1.03 -8.27
C GLU A 259 -48.80 0.08 -7.83
N LYS A 260 -48.46 -1.10 -7.28
CA LYS A 260 -49.47 -2.02 -6.72
C LYS A 260 -50.16 -1.41 -5.51
N ILE A 261 -49.42 -0.75 -4.61
CA ILE A 261 -49.99 -0.08 -3.45
C ILE A 261 -50.93 1.05 -3.90
N GLU A 262 -50.48 1.89 -4.84
CA GLU A 262 -51.30 2.98 -5.36
C GLU A 262 -52.59 2.48 -6.02
N ARG A 263 -52.52 1.40 -6.80
CA ARG A 263 -53.73 0.76 -7.38
C ARG A 263 -54.68 0.24 -6.30
N GLN A 264 -54.15 -0.35 -5.23
CA GLN A 264 -54.98 -0.83 -4.11
C GLN A 264 -55.63 0.33 -3.36
N GLU A 265 -54.91 1.43 -3.12
CA GLU A 265 -55.45 2.62 -2.47
C GLU A 265 -56.56 3.27 -3.31
N ARG A 266 -56.33 3.41 -4.63
CA ARG A 266 -57.37 3.91 -5.55
C ARG A 266 -58.61 3.02 -5.55
N ALA A 267 -58.43 1.70 -5.56
CA ALA A 267 -59.54 0.75 -5.51
C ALA A 267 -60.32 0.85 -4.18
N ARG A 268 -59.63 1.04 -3.05
CA ARG A 268 -60.28 1.25 -1.74
C ARG A 268 -61.07 2.55 -1.73
N ALA A 269 -60.48 3.65 -2.21
CA ALA A 269 -61.14 4.95 -2.28
C ALA A 269 -62.41 4.88 -3.16
N GLN A 270 -62.34 4.20 -4.31
CA GLN A 270 -63.50 3.98 -5.18
C GLN A 270 -64.59 3.14 -4.49
N ALA A 271 -64.21 2.06 -3.82
CA ALA A 271 -65.16 1.23 -3.09
C ALA A 271 -65.85 2.00 -1.94
N GLU A 272 -65.13 2.90 -1.27
CA GLU A 272 -65.70 3.79 -0.24
C GLU A 272 -66.71 4.78 -0.86
N THR A 273 -66.38 5.40 -1.99
CA THR A 273 -67.30 6.31 -2.68
C THR A 273 -68.55 5.59 -3.16
N ASP A 274 -68.41 4.39 -3.72
CA ASP A 274 -69.54 3.58 -4.19
C ASP A 274 -70.43 3.14 -3.01
N ALA A 275 -69.81 2.77 -1.88
CA ALA A 275 -70.54 2.43 -0.66
C ALA A 275 -71.32 3.62 -0.09
N LEU A 276 -70.77 4.84 -0.17
CA LEU A 276 -71.47 6.06 0.25
C LEU A 276 -72.67 6.35 -0.67
N LEU A 277 -72.49 6.29 -1.99
CA LEU A 277 -73.58 6.48 -2.95
C LEU A 277 -74.70 5.45 -2.76
N ALA A 278 -74.35 4.17 -2.58
CA ALA A 278 -75.32 3.12 -2.30
C ALA A 278 -76.11 3.36 -0.99
N ARG A 279 -75.45 3.90 0.05
CA ARG A 279 -76.12 4.29 1.30
C ARG A 279 -77.08 5.45 1.09
N GLU A 280 -76.69 6.49 0.35
CA GLU A 280 -77.56 7.62 0.03
C GLU A 280 -78.78 7.19 -0.80
N GLU A 281 -78.59 6.32 -1.78
CA GLU A 281 -79.70 5.76 -2.57
C GLU A 281 -80.65 4.93 -1.71
N ALA A 282 -80.11 4.08 -0.84
CA ALA A 282 -80.92 3.30 0.10
C ALA A 282 -81.70 4.20 1.07
N GLU A 283 -81.10 5.30 1.54
CA GLU A 283 -81.78 6.28 2.38
C GLU A 283 -82.88 7.03 1.61
N ARG A 284 -82.60 7.47 0.37
CA ARG A 284 -83.62 8.06 -0.51
C ARG A 284 -84.79 7.12 -0.72
N GLN A 285 -84.55 5.84 -0.98
CA GLN A 285 -85.61 4.84 -1.12
C GLN A 285 -86.42 4.67 0.18
N ARG A 286 -85.77 4.68 1.35
CA ARG A 286 -86.47 4.64 2.65
C ARG A 286 -87.36 5.87 2.85
N LEU A 287 -86.85 7.06 2.55
CA LEU A 287 -87.63 8.29 2.64
C LEU A 287 -88.82 8.30 1.68
N LEU A 288 -88.65 7.78 0.46
CA LEU A 288 -89.75 7.61 -0.48
C LEU A 288 -90.82 6.67 0.07
N LYS A 289 -90.44 5.52 0.65
CA LYS A 289 -91.38 4.60 1.31
C LYS A 289 -92.16 5.29 2.43
N VAL A 290 -91.47 6.02 3.32
CA VAL A 290 -92.11 6.77 4.41
C VAL A 290 -93.10 7.81 3.86
N ARG A 291 -92.76 8.52 2.78
CA ARG A 291 -93.67 9.47 2.11
C ARG A 291 -94.91 8.76 1.55
N LYS A 292 -94.73 7.61 0.88
CA LYS A 292 -95.83 6.80 0.34
C LYS A 292 -96.77 6.31 1.43
N ASP A 293 -96.21 5.77 2.52
CA ASP A 293 -97.00 5.30 3.66
C ASP A 293 -97.77 6.47 4.31
N LYS A 294 -97.14 7.64 4.46
CA LYS A 294 -97.83 8.83 4.98
C LYS A 294 -99.00 9.27 4.09
N ALA A 295 -98.82 9.24 2.77
CA ALA A 295 -99.88 9.57 1.81
C ALA A 295 -101.03 8.55 1.87
N TYR A 296 -100.70 7.26 1.94
CA TYR A 296 -101.67 6.17 2.13
C TYR A 296 -102.50 6.35 3.41
N TRP A 297 -101.84 6.57 4.56
CA TRP A 297 -102.54 6.78 5.83
C TRP A 297 -103.41 8.04 5.83
N SER A 298 -102.97 9.12 5.18
CA SER A 298 -103.77 10.34 5.01
C SER A 298 -105.03 10.07 4.17
N CYS A 299 -104.90 9.35 3.05
CA CYS A 299 -106.03 8.92 2.23
C CYS A 299 -107.02 8.05 3.03
N LEU A 300 -106.50 7.05 3.74
CA LEU A 300 -107.32 6.09 4.48
C LEU A 300 -108.13 6.78 5.58
N ASN A 301 -107.51 7.66 6.35
CA ASN A 301 -108.20 8.43 7.39
C ASN A 301 -109.31 9.32 6.83
N LYS A 302 -109.12 9.88 5.63
CA LYS A 302 -110.16 10.67 4.95
C LYS A 302 -111.32 9.78 4.48
N ALA A 303 -111.01 8.66 3.82
CA ALA A 303 -112.01 7.76 3.26
C ALA A 303 -112.85 7.04 4.31
N LEU A 304 -112.27 6.69 5.47
CA LEU A 304 -112.99 6.03 6.57
C LEU A 304 -114.14 6.87 7.15
N ASN A 305 -114.17 8.18 6.92
CA ASN A 305 -115.29 9.04 7.32
C ASN A 305 -116.51 8.87 6.39
N ASP A 306 -116.28 8.43 5.14
CA ASP A 306 -117.29 8.44 4.08
C ASP A 306 -117.75 7.01 3.70
N MET A 307 -116.93 5.98 3.92
CA MET A 307 -117.19 4.60 3.47
C MET A 307 -116.66 3.52 4.42
N GLY A 308 -117.09 2.28 4.19
CA GLY A 308 -116.66 1.11 4.96
C GLY A 308 -115.17 0.79 4.82
N ARG A 309 -114.58 0.15 5.83
CA ARG A 309 -113.12 -0.09 5.95
C ARG A 309 -112.50 -0.77 4.72
N ALA A 310 -113.18 -1.77 4.15
CA ALA A 310 -112.67 -2.52 2.99
C ALA A 310 -112.64 -1.66 1.72
N GLU A 311 -113.66 -0.84 1.48
CA GLU A 311 -113.73 0.07 0.33
C GLU A 311 -112.71 1.21 0.45
N ALA A 312 -112.54 1.77 1.66
CA ALA A 312 -111.53 2.78 1.95
C ALA A 312 -110.09 2.27 1.70
N GLN A 313 -109.80 1.02 2.09
CA GLN A 313 -108.51 0.38 1.83
C GLN A 313 -108.25 0.21 0.34
N ALA A 314 -109.20 -0.40 -0.39
CA ALA A 314 -109.06 -0.63 -1.83
C ALA A 314 -108.85 0.69 -2.61
N LYS A 315 -109.54 1.76 -2.22
CA LYS A 315 -109.39 3.09 -2.85
C LYS A 315 -108.02 3.72 -2.59
N CYS A 316 -107.47 3.54 -1.40
CA CYS A 316 -106.20 4.15 -1.02
C CYS A 316 -104.97 3.31 -1.38
N GLU A 317 -105.13 2.01 -1.65
CA GLU A 317 -104.09 1.14 -2.21
C GLU A 317 -103.53 1.72 -3.52
N ALA A 318 -104.42 2.24 -4.39
CA ALA A 318 -104.03 2.90 -5.63
C ALA A 318 -103.12 4.12 -5.41
N VAL A 319 -103.26 4.85 -4.29
CA VAL A 319 -102.39 6.01 -3.94
C VAL A 319 -101.00 5.55 -3.50
N ARG A 320 -100.89 4.34 -2.94
CA ARG A 320 -99.61 3.72 -2.58
C ARG A 320 -98.80 3.33 -3.82
N ASP A 321 -99.50 2.90 -4.88
CA ASP A 321 -98.89 2.42 -6.12
C ASP A 321 -98.67 3.53 -7.18
N SER A 322 -99.51 4.57 -7.21
CA SER A 322 -99.51 5.62 -8.26
C SER A 322 -98.37 6.65 -8.18
N THR A 323 -97.41 6.49 -7.27
CA THR A 323 -96.24 7.39 -7.12
C THR A 323 -94.94 6.71 -7.57
N THR A 324 -95.04 5.89 -8.61
CA THR A 324 -93.90 5.38 -9.38
C THR A 324 -93.59 6.31 -10.54
#